data_AF-A0A7K2NCQ9-F1
#
_entry.id   AF-A0A7K2NCQ9-F1
#
_cell.length_a   1.000
_cell.length_b   1.000
_cell.length_c   1.000
_cell.angle_alpha   90.00
_cell.angle_beta   90.00
_cell.angle_gamma   90.00
#
_symmetry.space_group_name_H-M   'P 1'
#
loop_
_entity.id
_entity.type
_entity.pdbx_description
1 polymer ?
#
loop_
_entity_poly.entity_id
_entity_poly.type
_entity_poly.pdbx_seq_one_letter_code
_entity_poly.pdbx_strand_id
1 'polypeptide(L)'
;MATAHETLVLEGPDGVGKSTLAQRLSAQHGFRVIHSPRTPDHLDLATRYREILGGAGRILFDRCFVSELVYGPLHRGRSRITWSEALDLAESVIERKGLFVHLTAPAPLIRQRLLDRDGEAASLDEVAALVTGYQRVFTTLADYTKVLALDTTALELPSAG
;
A
#
# COMPACT_ATOMS: atom_id res chain seq x y z
N MET A 1 -1.71 12.45 -24.73
CA MET A 1 -2.67 11.50 -24.14
C MET A 1 -2.11 11.04 -22.81
N ALA A 2 -2.81 11.22 -21.69
CA ALA A 2 -2.35 10.69 -20.41
C ALA A 2 -2.30 9.15 -20.52
N THR A 3 -1.14 8.55 -20.29
CA THR A 3 -0.98 7.10 -20.33
C THR A 3 -1.82 6.49 -19.20
N ALA A 4 -2.81 5.67 -19.55
CA ALA A 4 -3.63 4.98 -18.56
C ALA A 4 -2.77 3.92 -17.85
N HIS A 5 -2.67 4.03 -16.52
CA HIS A 5 -2.00 3.02 -15.70
C HIS A 5 -2.82 1.72 -15.70
N GLU A 6 -2.18 0.57 -15.91
CA GLU A 6 -2.84 -0.74 -15.81
C GLU A 6 -2.71 -1.33 -14.41
N THR A 7 -1.71 -0.89 -13.62
CA THR A 7 -1.56 -1.28 -12.22
C THR A 7 -1.39 -0.07 -11.32
N LEU A 8 -2.17 0.00 -10.23
CA LEU A 8 -1.96 0.96 -9.15
C LEU A 8 -1.66 0.22 -7.86
N VAL A 9 -0.68 0.70 -7.11
CA VAL A 9 -0.33 0.17 -5.79
C VAL A 9 -0.58 1.26 -4.76
N LEU A 10 -1.64 1.12 -3.96
CA LEU A 10 -1.94 2.04 -2.86
C LEU A 10 -1.37 1.49 -1.56
N GLU A 11 -0.47 2.25 -0.95
CA GLU A 11 0.28 1.83 0.23
C GLU A 11 0.40 2.97 1.25
N GLY A 12 0.56 2.58 2.51
CA GLY A 12 0.58 3.49 3.66
C GLY A 12 -0.05 2.83 4.90
N PRO A 13 0.05 3.45 6.09
CA PRO A 13 -0.45 2.86 7.34
C PRO A 13 -1.96 2.58 7.34
N ASP A 14 -2.40 1.68 8.21
CA ASP A 14 -3.83 1.48 8.52
C ASP A 14 -4.47 2.83 8.88
N GLY A 15 -5.73 3.06 8.48
CA GLY A 15 -6.43 4.33 8.77
C GLY A 15 -6.03 5.52 7.89
N VAL A 16 -5.06 5.39 6.97
CA VAL A 16 -4.66 6.50 6.07
C VAL A 16 -5.65 6.76 4.92
N GLY A 17 -6.65 5.91 4.69
CA GLY A 17 -7.68 6.11 3.65
C GLY A 17 -7.49 5.35 2.34
N LYS A 18 -6.60 4.34 2.31
CA LYS A 18 -6.34 3.50 1.11
C LYS A 18 -7.61 2.86 0.54
N SER A 19 -8.39 2.16 1.37
CA SER A 19 -9.58 1.44 0.92
C SER A 19 -10.64 2.38 0.34
N THR A 20 -10.84 3.57 0.91
CA THR A 20 -11.75 4.57 0.33
C THR A 20 -11.25 5.06 -1.03
N LEU A 21 -9.95 5.34 -1.18
CA LEU A 21 -9.39 5.74 -2.47
C LEU A 21 -9.46 4.60 -3.50
N ALA A 22 -9.20 3.37 -3.08
CA ALA A 22 -9.31 2.17 -3.90
C ALA A 22 -10.72 1.99 -4.48
N GLN A 23 -11.75 2.13 -3.65
CA GLN A 23 -13.15 2.04 -4.08
C GLN A 23 -13.51 3.13 -5.09
N ARG A 24 -13.10 4.38 -4.85
CA ARG A 24 -13.33 5.50 -5.78
C ARG A 24 -12.68 5.25 -7.13
N LEU A 25 -11.40 4.87 -7.14
CA LEU A 25 -10.66 4.61 -8.38
C LEU A 25 -11.21 3.39 -9.13
N SER A 26 -11.65 2.36 -8.41
CA SER A 26 -12.32 1.20 -9.00
C SER A 26 -13.61 1.61 -9.72
N ALA A 27 -14.49 2.36 -9.04
CA ALA A 27 -15.76 2.82 -9.59
C ALA A 27 -15.57 3.75 -10.82
N GLN A 28 -14.56 4.61 -10.79
CA GLN A 28 -14.35 5.61 -11.85
C GLN A 28 -13.54 5.09 -13.05
N HIS A 29 -12.65 4.12 -12.84
CA HIS A 29 -11.67 3.71 -13.85
C HIS A 29 -11.65 2.20 -14.15
N GLY A 30 -12.52 1.41 -13.50
CA GLY A 30 -12.69 -0.01 -13.77
C GLY A 30 -11.55 -0.88 -13.25
N PHE A 31 -10.83 -0.46 -12.21
CA PHE A 31 -9.81 -1.29 -11.58
C PHE A 31 -10.44 -2.46 -10.81
N ARG A 32 -9.90 -3.66 -10.99
CA ARG A 32 -10.14 -4.78 -10.06
C ARG A 32 -9.32 -4.54 -8.79
N VAL A 33 -10.01 -4.31 -7.67
CA VAL A 33 -9.33 -4.13 -6.38
C VAL A 33 -8.88 -5.48 -5.84
N ILE A 34 -7.59 -5.58 -5.52
CA ILE A 34 -6.99 -6.67 -4.78
C ILE A 34 -6.69 -6.15 -3.38
N HIS A 35 -7.49 -6.57 -2.42
CA HIS A 35 -7.22 -6.29 -1.02
C HIS A 35 -6.28 -7.35 -0.47
N SER A 36 -5.12 -6.92 0.05
CA SER A 36 -4.14 -7.82 0.67
C SER A 36 -4.07 -7.57 2.17
N PRO A 37 -4.95 -8.22 2.95
CA PRO A 37 -4.84 -8.19 4.40
C PRO A 37 -3.62 -9.01 4.84
N ARG A 38 -3.39 -9.08 6.17
CA ARG A 38 -2.36 -9.94 6.74
C ARG A 38 -2.47 -11.35 6.19
N THR A 39 -1.46 -11.77 5.45
CA THR A 39 -1.33 -13.11 4.88
C THR A 39 -0.80 -14.10 5.91
N PRO A 40 -1.28 -15.36 5.90
CA PRO A 40 -0.72 -16.43 6.73
C PRO A 40 0.79 -16.57 6.55
N ASP A 41 1.50 -16.92 7.63
CA ASP A 41 2.97 -16.94 7.66
C ASP A 41 3.59 -18.02 6.76
N HIS A 42 2.83 -19.05 6.40
CA HIS A 42 3.29 -20.16 5.54
C HIS A 42 3.20 -19.85 4.03
N LEU A 43 2.63 -18.71 3.64
CA LEU A 43 2.44 -18.38 2.24
C LEU A 43 3.65 -17.64 1.68
N ASP A 44 4.18 -18.11 0.55
CA ASP A 44 5.16 -17.37 -0.24
C ASP A 44 4.49 -16.14 -0.88
N LEU A 45 4.81 -14.97 -0.33
CA LEU A 45 4.25 -13.71 -0.77
C LEU A 45 4.77 -13.30 -2.14
N ALA A 46 6.05 -13.55 -2.42
CA ALA A 46 6.65 -13.14 -3.69
C ALA A 46 5.99 -13.89 -4.84
N THR A 47 5.82 -15.21 -4.71
CA THR A 47 5.11 -16.02 -5.70
C THR A 47 3.67 -15.58 -5.88
N ARG A 48 2.91 -15.35 -4.79
CA ARG A 48 1.53 -14.88 -4.88
C ARG A 48 1.41 -13.56 -5.65
N TYR A 49 2.25 -12.57 -5.35
CA TYR A 49 2.16 -11.28 -6.03
C TYR A 49 2.59 -11.38 -7.50
N ARG A 50 3.58 -12.22 -7.81
CA ARG A 50 3.99 -12.51 -9.19
C ARG A 50 2.84 -13.12 -10.01
N GLU A 51 2.11 -14.08 -9.44
CA GLU A 51 0.93 -14.68 -10.10
C GLU A 51 -0.16 -13.63 -10.38
N ILE A 52 -0.44 -12.74 -9.41
CA ILE A 52 -1.45 -11.69 -9.60
C ILE A 52 -1.00 -10.70 -10.68
N LEU A 53 0.28 -10.30 -10.68
CA LEU A 53 0.86 -9.38 -11.65
C LEU A 53 0.98 -10.00 -13.06
N GLY A 54 1.05 -11.33 -13.17
CA GLY A 54 0.97 -12.05 -14.44
C GLY A 54 -0.44 -12.05 -15.08
N GLY A 55 -1.48 -11.64 -14.35
CA GLY A 55 -2.86 -11.62 -14.85
C GLY A 55 -3.17 -10.47 -15.82
N ALA A 56 -4.25 -10.58 -16.60
CA ALA A 56 -4.69 -9.50 -17.49
C ALA A 56 -5.59 -8.47 -16.76
N GLY A 57 -5.74 -7.28 -17.38
CA GLY A 57 -6.68 -6.25 -16.93
C GLY A 57 -6.10 -5.23 -15.93
N ARG A 58 -6.93 -4.26 -15.55
CA ARG A 58 -6.54 -3.17 -14.64
C ARG A 58 -6.60 -3.64 -13.19
N ILE A 59 -5.48 -3.54 -12.47
CA ILE A 59 -5.34 -4.01 -11.09
C ILE A 59 -5.07 -2.82 -10.16
N LEU A 60 -5.77 -2.76 -9.04
CA LEU A 60 -5.47 -1.82 -7.96
C LEU A 60 -5.23 -2.62 -6.68
N PHE A 61 -4.02 -2.53 -6.14
CA PHE A 61 -3.69 -3.10 -4.84
C PHE A 61 -4.06 -2.13 -3.73
N ASP A 62 -4.97 -2.54 -2.85
CA ASP A 62 -5.16 -1.93 -1.53
C ASP A 62 -4.30 -2.73 -0.55
N ARG A 63 -3.05 -2.24 -0.36
CA ARG A 63 -1.88 -2.98 0.12
C ARG A 63 -1.36 -4.04 -0.85
N CYS A 64 -0.04 -4.23 -0.85
CA CYS A 64 0.66 -5.26 -1.58
C CYS A 64 1.88 -5.77 -0.79
N PHE A 65 2.91 -6.27 -1.50
CA PHE A 65 4.18 -6.70 -0.93
C PHE A 65 4.94 -5.58 -0.19
N VAL A 66 4.74 -4.32 -0.55
CA VAL A 66 5.42 -3.18 0.08
C VAL A 66 5.07 -3.07 1.57
N SER A 67 3.82 -3.37 1.93
CA SER A 67 3.40 -3.49 3.34
C SER A 67 4.30 -4.44 4.15
N GLU A 68 4.76 -5.54 3.57
CA GLU A 68 5.59 -6.53 4.29
C GLU A 68 6.97 -5.98 4.67
N LEU A 69 7.55 -5.10 3.84
CA LEU A 69 8.82 -4.42 4.12
C LEU A 69 8.72 -3.45 5.31
N VAL A 70 7.51 -3.05 5.68
CA VAL A 70 7.24 -2.16 6.82
C VAL A 70 6.79 -2.96 8.04
N TYR A 71 5.67 -3.69 7.92
CA TYR A 71 5.05 -4.40 9.03
C TYR A 71 5.88 -5.60 9.51
N GLY A 72 6.61 -6.27 8.62
CA GLY A 72 7.45 -7.43 8.97
C GLY A 72 8.55 -7.06 9.97
N PRO A 73 9.46 -6.13 9.62
CA PRO A 73 10.51 -5.68 10.54
C PRO A 73 9.94 -5.09 11.85
N LEU A 74 8.88 -4.29 11.79
CA LEU A 74 8.33 -3.63 12.98
C LEU A 74 7.67 -4.60 13.97
N HIS A 75 6.93 -5.60 13.49
CA HIS A 75 6.19 -6.51 14.37
C HIS A 75 6.85 -7.87 14.60
N ARG A 76 7.76 -8.29 13.72
CA ARG A 76 8.39 -9.62 13.77
C ARG A 76 9.92 -9.55 13.76
N GLY A 77 10.51 -8.36 13.69
CA GLY A 77 11.97 -8.17 13.57
C GLY A 77 12.55 -8.58 12.21
N ARG A 78 11.73 -9.06 11.27
CA ARG A 78 12.15 -9.45 9.91
C ARG A 78 11.02 -9.38 8.90
N SER A 79 11.37 -9.07 7.65
CA SER A 79 10.46 -9.18 6.50
C SER A 79 10.43 -10.61 5.96
N ARG A 80 9.28 -11.04 5.45
CA ARG A 80 9.12 -12.29 4.66
C ARG A 80 9.48 -12.09 3.18
N ILE A 81 9.65 -10.85 2.73
CA ILE A 81 10.08 -10.49 1.39
C ILE A 81 11.42 -9.77 1.49
N THR A 82 12.40 -10.22 0.72
CA THR A 82 13.69 -9.55 0.58
C THR A 82 13.58 -8.32 -0.31
N TRP A 83 14.54 -7.40 -0.20
CA TRP A 83 14.59 -6.25 -1.10
C TRP A 83 14.75 -6.64 -2.57
N SER A 84 15.51 -7.71 -2.87
CA SER A 84 15.63 -8.22 -4.24
C SER A 84 14.27 -8.63 -4.79
N GLU A 85 13.52 -9.46 -4.05
CA GLU A 85 12.17 -9.88 -4.46
C GLU A 85 11.20 -8.70 -4.60
N ALA A 86 11.29 -7.71 -3.71
CA ALA A 86 10.48 -6.51 -3.80
C ALA A 86 10.80 -5.67 -5.05
N LEU A 87 12.07 -5.60 -5.46
CA LEU A 87 12.48 -4.93 -6.70
C LEU A 87 12.01 -5.70 -7.94
N ASP A 88 12.11 -7.03 -7.96
CA ASP A 88 11.58 -7.87 -9.05
C ASP A 88 10.06 -7.69 -9.21
N LEU A 89 9.33 -7.63 -8.08
CA LEU A 89 7.89 -7.34 -8.09
C LEU A 89 7.59 -5.90 -8.52
N ALA A 90 8.44 -4.94 -8.16
CA ALA A 90 8.29 -3.57 -8.60
C ALA A 90 8.52 -3.44 -10.12
N GLU A 91 9.47 -4.17 -10.68
CA GLU A 91 9.66 -4.28 -12.13
C GLU A 91 8.40 -4.84 -12.82
N SER A 92 7.81 -5.91 -12.28
CA SER A 92 6.53 -6.44 -12.77
C SER A 92 5.39 -5.42 -12.70
N VAL A 93 5.38 -4.50 -11.72
CA VAL A 93 4.41 -3.38 -11.67
C VAL A 93 4.71 -2.37 -12.78
N ILE A 94 5.98 -2.04 -13.03
CA ILE A 94 6.42 -1.10 -14.08
C ILE A 94 6.07 -1.61 -15.48
N GLU A 95 6.32 -2.89 -15.75
CA GLU A 95 5.98 -3.54 -17.03
C GLU A 95 4.48 -3.41 -17.35
N ARG A 96 3.64 -3.34 -16.32
CA ARG A 96 2.20 -3.09 -16.41
C ARG A 96 1.84 -1.61 -16.39
N LYS A 97 2.75 -0.74 -16.84
CA LYS A 97 2.60 0.73 -16.82
C LYS A 97 2.16 1.23 -15.44
N GLY A 98 2.65 0.58 -14.38
CA GLY A 98 2.12 0.76 -13.05
C GLY A 98 2.63 2.02 -12.34
N LEU A 99 1.95 2.38 -11.25
CA LEU A 99 2.33 3.49 -10.37
C LEU A 99 2.19 3.07 -8.90
N PHE A 100 3.22 3.37 -8.13
CA PHE A 100 3.16 3.28 -6.67
C PHE A 100 2.64 4.59 -6.09
N VAL A 101 1.64 4.51 -5.22
CA VAL A 101 1.02 5.66 -4.54
C VAL A 101 1.20 5.49 -3.04
N HIS A 102 2.02 6.35 -2.46
CA HIS A 102 2.22 6.45 -1.02
C HIS A 102 1.19 7.40 -0.42
N LEU A 103 0.19 6.87 0.27
CA LEU A 103 -0.76 7.67 1.02
C LEU A 103 -0.16 8.04 2.37
N THR A 104 -0.16 9.34 2.68
CA THR A 104 0.41 9.88 3.92
C THR A 104 -0.66 10.62 4.73
N ALA A 105 -0.45 10.67 6.04
CA ALA A 105 -1.11 11.57 6.97
C ALA A 105 -0.30 11.63 8.27
N PRO A 106 -0.46 12.67 9.09
CA PRO A 106 0.10 12.73 10.44
C PRO A 106 -0.36 11.54 11.29
N ALA A 107 0.57 10.96 12.07
CA ALA A 107 0.27 9.84 12.97
C ALA A 107 -0.90 10.10 13.94
N PRO A 108 -1.06 11.30 14.54
CA PRO A 108 -2.22 11.60 15.37
C PRO A 108 -3.55 11.47 14.63
N LEU A 109 -3.62 11.94 13.38
CA LEU A 109 -4.82 11.86 12.55
C LEU A 109 -5.12 10.41 12.15
N ILE A 110 -4.08 9.64 11.78
CA ILE A 110 -4.23 8.21 11.47
C ILE A 110 -4.79 7.46 12.68
N ARG A 111 -4.21 7.68 13.87
CA ARG A 111 -4.66 7.06 15.10
C ARG A 111 -6.09 7.44 15.44
N GLN A 112 -6.45 8.71 15.28
CA GLN A 112 -7.83 9.17 15.50
C GLN A 112 -8.81 8.47 14.55
N ARG A 113 -8.49 8.38 13.25
CA ARG A 113 -9.31 7.65 12.27
C ARG A 113 -9.50 6.17 12.63
N LEU A 114 -8.48 5.53 13.19
CA LEU A 114 -8.57 4.14 13.66
C LEU A 114 -9.48 4.02 14.89
N LEU A 115 -9.33 4.92 15.87
CA LEU A 115 -10.22 4.96 17.04
C LEU A 115 -11.68 5.20 16.65
N ASP A 116 -11.92 6.14 15.73
CA ASP A 116 -13.28 6.48 15.28
C ASP A 116 -13.93 5.31 14.52
N ARG A 117 -13.14 4.51 13.79
CA ARG A 117 -13.63 3.39 12.96
C ARG A 117 -13.77 2.09 13.75
N ASP A 118 -12.76 1.73 14.53
CA ASP A 118 -12.59 0.40 15.13
C ASP A 118 -12.82 0.41 16.65
N GLY A 119 -12.88 1.60 17.28
CA GLY A 119 -12.93 1.75 18.75
C GLY A 119 -11.58 1.50 19.45
N GLU A 120 -10.58 1.01 18.72
CA GLU A 120 -9.23 0.75 19.20
C GLU A 120 -8.18 1.18 18.18
N ALA A 121 -6.97 1.48 18.66
CA ALA A 121 -5.84 1.81 17.82
C ALA A 121 -4.52 1.50 18.53
N ALA A 122 -3.49 1.21 17.74
CA ALA A 122 -2.11 1.14 18.23
C ALA A 122 -1.70 2.45 18.93
N SER A 123 -0.62 2.37 19.72
CA SER A 123 -0.06 3.56 20.36
C SER A 123 0.37 4.59 19.31
N LEU A 124 0.42 5.87 19.72
CA LEU A 124 0.85 6.93 18.81
C LEU A 124 2.27 6.68 18.28
N ASP A 125 3.15 6.14 19.11
CA ASP A 125 4.53 5.81 18.74
C ASP A 125 4.60 4.67 17.72
N GLU A 126 3.76 3.64 17.86
CA GLU A 126 3.66 2.57 16.86
C GLU A 126 3.13 3.08 15.52
N VAL A 127 2.11 3.95 15.53
CA VAL A 127 1.60 4.58 14.31
C VAL A 127 2.67 5.47 13.67
N ALA A 128 3.41 6.23 14.47
CA ALA A 128 4.53 7.05 13.99
C ALA A 128 5.65 6.18 13.38
N ALA A 129 5.97 5.05 14.01
CA ALA A 129 6.94 4.08 13.49
C ALA A 129 6.50 3.49 12.14
N LEU A 130 5.20 3.21 11.97
CA LEU A 130 4.64 2.78 10.68
C LEU A 130 4.77 3.88 9.61
N VAL A 131 4.42 5.13 9.94
CA VAL A 131 4.60 6.28 9.02
C VAL A 131 6.06 6.40 8.58
N THR A 132 7.00 6.38 9.53
CA THR A 132 8.44 6.44 9.23
C THR A 132 8.91 5.23 8.43
N GLY A 133 8.42 4.04 8.73
CA GLY A 133 8.74 2.81 7.98
C GLY A 133 8.32 2.90 6.52
N TYR A 134 7.08 3.35 6.26
CA TYR A 134 6.59 3.59 4.91
C TYR A 134 7.39 4.67 4.18
N GLN A 135 7.69 5.80 4.84
CA GLN A 135 8.54 6.84 4.26
C GLN A 135 9.89 6.29 3.79
N ARG A 136 10.57 5.49 4.63
CA ARG A 136 11.86 4.88 4.28
C ARG A 136 11.75 3.96 3.08
N VAL A 137 10.78 3.05 3.08
CA VAL A 137 10.57 2.10 1.98
C VAL A 137 10.28 2.84 0.67
N PHE A 138 9.44 3.88 0.72
CA PHE A 138 9.10 4.66 -0.46
C PHE A 138 10.22 5.56 -0.97
N THR A 139 11.07 6.10 -0.09
CA THR A 139 12.31 6.79 -0.50
C THR A 139 13.19 5.83 -1.28
N THR A 140 13.41 4.60 -0.79
CA THR A 140 14.19 3.59 -1.51
C THR A 140 13.53 3.20 -2.83
N LEU A 141 12.22 2.98 -2.88
CA LEU A 141 11.54 2.65 -4.13
C LEU A 141 11.62 3.77 -5.17
N ALA A 142 11.62 5.04 -4.73
CA ALA A 142 11.70 6.19 -5.63
C ALA A 142 13.03 6.25 -6.41
N ASP A 143 14.09 5.60 -5.91
CA ASP A 143 15.36 5.47 -6.64
C ASP A 143 15.26 4.52 -7.86
N TYR A 144 14.24 3.65 -7.90
CA TYR A 144 14.08 2.62 -8.94
C TYR A 144 12.83 2.82 -9.80
N THR A 145 11.79 3.45 -9.27
CA THR A 145 10.49 3.57 -9.96
C THR A 145 9.75 4.86 -9.63
N LYS A 146 8.73 5.17 -10.42
CA LYS A 146 7.87 6.31 -10.18
C LYS A 146 6.99 6.05 -8.96
N VAL A 147 7.12 6.94 -7.98
CA VAL A 147 6.28 7.01 -6.79
C VAL A 147 5.50 8.33 -6.80
N LEU A 148 4.22 8.28 -6.45
CA LEU A 148 3.39 9.44 -6.16
C LEU A 148 3.08 9.47 -4.66
N ALA A 149 3.48 10.54 -3.96
CA ALA A 149 3.03 10.77 -2.59
C ALA A 149 1.71 11.55 -2.60
N LEU A 150 0.75 11.12 -1.80
CA LEU A 150 -0.56 11.75 -1.67
C LEU A 150 -0.89 11.97 -0.19
N ASP A 151 -0.93 13.23 0.23
CA ASP A 151 -1.37 13.60 1.58
C ASP A 151 -2.90 13.50 1.68
N THR A 152 -3.36 12.73 2.66
CA THR A 152 -4.77 12.44 2.89
C THR A 152 -5.39 13.26 4.02
N THR A 153 -4.66 14.22 4.60
CA THR A 153 -5.18 15.12 5.64
C THR A 153 -6.41 15.89 5.20
N ALA A 154 -6.35 16.46 4.00
CA ALA A 154 -7.42 17.27 3.41
C ALA A 154 -8.35 16.49 2.47
N LEU A 155 -8.05 15.21 2.22
CA LEU A 155 -8.96 14.39 1.42
C LEU A 155 -10.16 14.02 2.28
N GLU A 156 -11.29 14.67 2.03
CA GLU A 156 -12.62 14.22 2.47
C GLU A 156 -12.93 12.88 1.79
N LEU A 157 -12.33 11.82 2.34
CA LEU A 157 -12.64 10.43 2.05
C LEU A 157 -13.69 10.04 3.10
N PRO A 158 -15.00 9.99 2.76
CA PRO A 158 -15.99 9.44 3.66
C PRO A 158 -15.55 8.02 4.02
N SER A 159 -15.77 7.64 5.27
CA SER A 159 -15.55 6.29 5.74
C SER A 159 -16.25 5.32 4.78
N ALA A 160 -15.51 4.37 4.23
CA ALA A 160 -16.13 3.19 3.65
C ALA A 160 -16.83 2.49 4.81
N GLY A 161 -18.16 2.49 4.78
CA GLY A 161 -19.01 1.82 5.76
C GLY A 161 -18.86 0.30 5.73
#